data_AF-A0A9W4TKP6-F1
#
_entry.id   AF-A0A9W4TKP6-F1
#
_cell.length_a   1.000
_cell.length_b   1.000
_cell.length_c   1.000
_cell.angle_alpha   90.00
_cell.angle_beta   90.00
_cell.angle_gamma   90.00
#
_symmetry.space_group_name_H-M   'P 1'
#
loop_
_entity.id
_entity.type
_entity.pdbx_description
1 polymer ?
#
loop_
_entity_poly.entity_id
_entity_poly.type
_entity_poly.pdbx_seq_one_letter_code
_entity_poly.pdbx_strand_id
1 'polypeptide(L)'
;MKTNTLEKYKKAIRIKYEIEKNGENFDYLYNPSRGKLRDFCWLIFENNPTKDDLNVFRNLFSLDFDHTKKNKFKEQKDKFRPIETFFKGETNPSNIDAINLAAIMVDFQPRPFKKFNEYCRTEEAIQIECSNKAEVLVELKKEIIKAERFAEKQNEEPMKHSKSGNLFFNFKDLSKKMNQDSDGRKRHWSIEESFREMKSRYKRRLN
;
A
#
# COMPACT_ATOMS: atom_id res chain seq x y z
N MET A 1 19.18 -4.28 -15.03
CA MET A 1 19.81 -3.86 -13.76
C MET A 1 18.96 -4.44 -12.62
N LYS A 2 19.49 -5.36 -11.79
CA LYS A 2 18.77 -5.82 -10.59
C LYS A 2 18.64 -4.63 -9.64
N THR A 3 17.48 -3.98 -9.61
CA THR A 3 17.19 -3.03 -8.55
C THR A 3 17.33 -3.76 -7.23
N ASN A 4 18.24 -3.32 -6.37
CA ASN A 4 18.52 -4.00 -5.11
C ASN A 4 17.26 -3.94 -4.23
N THR A 5 16.41 -4.98 -4.26
CA THR A 5 15.12 -5.05 -3.56
C THR A 5 15.28 -4.77 -2.06
N LEU A 6 16.45 -5.10 -1.51
CA LEU A 6 16.81 -4.79 -0.12
C LEU A 6 16.94 -3.28 0.12
N GLU A 7 17.52 -2.54 -0.81
CA GLU A 7 17.59 -1.07 -0.71
C GLU A 7 16.22 -0.41 -0.85
N LYS A 8 15.33 -0.96 -1.71
CA LYS A 8 13.93 -0.54 -1.76
C LYS A 8 13.24 -0.76 -0.41
N TYR A 9 13.44 -1.93 0.20
CA TYR A 9 12.88 -2.27 1.51
C TYR A 9 13.38 -1.33 2.62
N LYS A 10 14.70 -1.09 2.70
CA LYS A 10 15.30 -0.14 3.66
C LYS A 10 14.72 1.26 3.50
N LYS A 11 14.59 1.75 2.26
CA LYS A 11 14.01 3.07 1.98
C LYS A 11 12.54 3.14 2.40
N ALA A 12 11.75 2.12 2.12
CA ALA A 12 10.34 2.06 2.50
C ALA A 12 10.16 2.11 4.03
N ILE A 13 10.98 1.37 4.77
CA ILE A 13 10.97 1.40 6.24
C ILE A 13 11.34 2.79 6.77
N ARG A 14 12.34 3.46 6.19
CA ARG A 14 12.70 4.83 6.59
C ARG A 14 11.57 5.81 6.36
N ILE A 15 10.89 5.74 5.22
CA ILE A 15 9.74 6.60 4.93
C ILE A 15 8.63 6.37 5.96
N LYS A 16 8.34 5.11 6.29
CA LYS A 16 7.35 4.76 7.33
C LYS A 16 7.79 5.26 8.72
N TYR A 17 9.07 5.11 9.07
CA TYR A 17 9.63 5.66 10.30
C TYR A 17 9.44 7.17 10.43
N GLU A 18 9.69 7.94 9.37
CA GLU A 18 9.53 9.39 9.38
C GLU A 18 8.08 9.85 9.62
N ILE A 19 7.10 9.01 9.27
CA ILE A 19 5.68 9.22 9.57
C ILE A 19 5.39 8.84 11.03
N GLU A 20 5.81 7.64 11.44
CA GLU A 20 5.52 7.10 12.77
C GLU A 20 6.28 7.78 13.91
N LYS A 21 7.42 8.41 13.64
CA LYS A 21 8.20 9.14 14.66
C LYS A 21 7.39 10.28 15.28
N ASN A 22 6.38 10.80 14.57
CA ASN A 22 5.46 11.85 15.02
C ASN A 22 4.08 11.28 15.43
N GLY A 23 3.93 9.95 15.43
CA GLY A 23 2.68 9.25 15.74
C GLY A 23 2.58 8.84 17.20
N GLU A 24 1.87 7.74 17.44
CA GLU A 24 1.54 7.24 18.78
C GLU A 24 2.79 6.83 19.58
N ASN A 25 3.84 6.37 18.90
CA ASN A 25 5.08 5.90 19.54
C ASN A 25 6.19 6.96 19.59
N PHE A 26 5.81 8.24 19.55
CA PHE A 26 6.73 9.40 19.57
C PHE A 26 7.79 9.30 20.68
N ASP A 27 7.39 8.91 21.89
CA ASP A 27 8.29 8.84 23.06
C ASP A 27 9.51 7.93 22.85
N TYR A 28 9.32 6.87 22.04
CA TYR A 28 10.36 5.90 21.71
C TYR A 28 11.08 6.23 20.41
N LEU A 29 10.36 6.74 19.41
CA LEU A 29 10.85 6.91 18.04
C LEU A 29 11.39 8.32 17.72
N TYR A 30 10.99 9.37 18.43
CA TYR A 30 11.49 10.73 18.16
C TYR A 30 13.00 10.88 18.38
N ASN A 31 13.50 10.30 19.48
CA ASN A 31 14.93 10.21 19.77
C ASN A 31 15.27 8.77 20.17
N PRO A 32 15.49 7.88 19.18
CA PRO A 32 15.70 6.47 19.45
C PRO A 32 17.05 6.29 20.15
N SER A 33 17.01 5.66 21.31
CA SER A 33 18.17 5.20 22.07
C SER A 33 18.10 3.68 22.19
N ARG A 34 19.24 2.99 22.31
CA ARG A 34 19.27 1.52 22.46
C ARG A 34 18.37 1.02 23.58
N GLY A 35 18.27 1.76 24.69
CA GLY A 35 17.38 1.43 25.80
C GLY A 35 15.91 1.58 25.42
N LYS A 36 15.55 2.72 24.83
CA LYS A 36 14.18 2.99 24.36
C LYS A 36 13.72 1.99 23.30
N LEU A 37 14.57 1.69 22.32
CA LEU A 37 14.30 0.71 21.27
C LEU A 37 14.10 -0.69 21.84
N ARG A 38 14.90 -1.08 22.83
CA ARG A 38 14.72 -2.36 23.54
C ARG A 38 13.37 -2.41 24.25
N ASP A 39 13.06 -1.39 25.06
CA ASP A 39 11.83 -1.37 25.85
C ASP A 39 10.59 -1.30 24.94
N PHE A 40 10.68 -0.56 23.84
CA PHE A 40 9.64 -0.50 22.82
C PHE A 40 9.47 -1.83 22.07
N CYS A 41 10.56 -2.49 21.71
CA CYS A 41 10.51 -3.84 21.14
C CYS A 41 9.79 -4.79 22.09
N TRP A 42 10.12 -4.78 23.38
CA TRP A 42 9.40 -5.59 24.37
C TRP A 42 7.89 -5.33 24.36
N LEU A 43 7.49 -4.05 24.36
CA LEU A 43 6.08 -3.65 24.34
C LEU A 43 5.34 -4.16 23.09
N ILE A 44 5.95 -4.08 21.90
CA ILE A 44 5.34 -4.57 20.66
C ILE A 44 5.09 -6.08 20.74
N PHE A 45 6.09 -6.84 21.22
CA PHE A 45 5.97 -8.30 21.33
C PHE A 45 5.07 -8.75 22.49
N GLU A 46 4.73 -7.87 23.41
CA GLU A 46 3.74 -8.13 24.46
C GLU A 46 2.30 -7.98 23.95
N ASN A 47 2.06 -7.13 22.94
CA ASN A 47 0.73 -6.75 22.45
C ASN A 47 0.20 -7.59 21.26
N ASN A 48 0.61 -8.87 21.14
CA ASN A 48 0.34 -9.82 20.04
C ASN A 48 1.25 -9.70 18.80
N PRO A 49 2.44 -10.34 18.81
CA PRO A 49 3.31 -10.43 17.64
C PRO A 49 2.80 -11.48 16.64
N THR A 50 3.06 -11.26 15.36
CA THR A 50 2.79 -12.28 14.33
C THR A 50 3.79 -13.44 14.47
N LYS A 51 3.43 -14.64 14.00
CA LYS A 51 4.37 -15.78 13.95
C LYS A 51 5.67 -15.45 13.20
N ASP A 52 5.59 -14.65 12.15
CA ASP A 52 6.77 -14.19 11.43
C ASP A 52 7.61 -13.21 12.25
N ASP A 53 6.97 -12.34 13.03
CA ASP A 53 7.64 -11.37 13.90
C ASP A 53 8.41 -12.12 15.00
N LEU A 54 7.83 -13.17 15.58
CA LEU A 54 8.48 -14.07 16.54
C LEU A 54 9.71 -14.76 15.94
N ASN A 55 9.64 -15.17 14.67
CA ASN A 55 10.77 -15.78 13.99
C ASN A 55 11.92 -14.78 13.78
N VAL A 56 11.61 -13.52 13.43
CA VAL A 56 12.60 -12.44 13.32
C VAL A 56 13.27 -12.19 14.67
N PHE A 57 12.49 -12.16 15.76
CA PHE A 57 13.01 -12.02 17.11
C PHE A 57 13.98 -13.15 17.45
N ARG A 58 13.55 -14.41 17.22
CA ARG A 58 14.38 -15.59 17.46
C ARG A 58 15.68 -15.55 16.67
N ASN A 59 15.64 -15.14 15.40
CA ASN A 59 16.85 -15.07 14.56
C ASN A 59 17.84 -14.00 15.04
N LEU A 60 17.36 -12.82 15.45
CA LEU A 60 18.24 -11.72 15.85
C LEU A 60 18.85 -11.94 17.25
N PHE A 61 18.05 -12.43 18.19
CA PHE A 61 18.44 -12.58 19.59
C PHE A 61 18.90 -14.00 19.94
N SER A 62 18.67 -14.98 19.06
CA SER A 62 18.88 -16.42 19.34
C SER A 62 18.13 -16.89 20.59
N LEU A 63 16.99 -16.26 20.88
CA LEU A 63 16.18 -16.50 22.07
C LEU A 63 14.72 -16.56 21.67
N ASP A 64 13.99 -17.47 22.30
CA ASP A 64 12.53 -17.48 22.19
C ASP A 64 11.94 -16.36 23.05
N PHE A 65 10.93 -15.68 22.50
CA PHE A 65 10.20 -14.67 23.24
C PHE A 65 9.39 -15.35 24.34
N ASP A 66 9.72 -14.98 25.57
CA ASP A 66 9.13 -15.54 26.78
C ASP A 66 9.01 -14.42 27.81
N HIS A 67 7.78 -14.14 28.23
CA HIS A 67 7.47 -13.08 29.19
C HIS A 67 8.23 -13.24 30.51
N THR A 68 8.60 -14.48 30.89
CA THR A 68 9.35 -14.78 32.12
C THR A 68 10.84 -14.44 32.01
N LYS A 69 11.39 -14.35 30.79
CA LYS A 69 12.83 -14.19 30.53
C LYS A 69 13.25 -12.75 30.26
N LYS A 70 12.48 -11.77 30.71
CA LYS A 70 12.77 -10.32 30.54
C LYS A 70 14.20 -9.92 30.95
N ASN A 71 14.77 -10.56 31.96
CA ASN A 71 16.14 -10.29 32.40
C ASN A 71 17.19 -10.61 31.33
N LYS A 72 17.05 -11.75 30.63
CA LYS A 72 17.96 -12.13 29.53
C LYS A 72 17.86 -11.15 28.35
N PHE A 73 16.67 -10.61 28.11
CA PHE A 73 16.47 -9.62 27.07
C PHE A 73 17.12 -8.27 27.39
N LYS A 74 17.22 -7.88 28.67
CA LYS A 74 17.90 -6.63 29.08
C LYS A 74 19.37 -6.60 28.66
N GLU A 75 20.03 -7.75 28.60
CA GLU A 75 21.42 -7.92 28.19
C GLU A 75 21.63 -7.71 26.68
N GLN A 76 20.60 -7.87 25.85
CA GLN A 76 20.69 -7.79 24.39
C GLN A 76 20.69 -6.35 23.83
N LYS A 77 21.04 -5.35 24.65
CA LYS A 77 21.05 -3.92 24.28
C LYS A 77 21.90 -3.63 23.04
N ASP A 78 23.01 -4.35 22.86
CA ASP A 78 23.94 -4.11 21.75
C ASP A 78 23.37 -4.49 20.38
N LYS A 79 22.41 -5.42 20.33
CA LYS A 79 21.73 -5.83 19.10
C LYS A 79 20.86 -4.72 18.50
N PHE A 80 20.51 -3.71 19.29
CA PHE A 80 19.75 -2.54 18.85
C PHE A 80 20.61 -1.43 18.25
N ARG A 81 21.95 -1.49 18.38
CA ARG A 81 22.85 -0.47 17.82
C ARG A 81 22.67 -0.29 16.30
N PRO A 82 22.60 -1.34 15.47
CA PRO A 82 22.37 -1.20 14.03
C PRO A 82 20.99 -0.61 13.68
N ILE A 83 19.99 -0.77 14.55
CA ILE A 83 18.63 -0.26 14.34
C ILE A 83 18.58 1.22 14.70
N GLU A 84 19.23 1.59 15.81
CA GLU A 84 19.40 2.98 16.23
C GLU A 84 20.05 3.83 15.13
N THR A 85 21.22 3.40 14.63
CA THR A 85 21.94 4.14 13.59
C THR A 85 21.21 4.12 12.24
N PHE A 86 20.39 3.10 12.00
CA PHE A 86 19.53 3.02 10.82
C PHE A 86 18.42 4.08 10.84
N PHE A 87 17.72 4.22 11.96
CA PHE A 87 16.67 5.23 12.16
C PHE A 87 17.22 6.66 12.19
N LYS A 88 18.43 6.85 12.73
CA LYS A 88 19.12 8.14 12.65
C LYS A 88 19.66 8.47 11.25
N GLY A 89 19.65 7.52 10.32
CA GLY A 89 20.18 7.70 8.98
C GLY A 89 21.71 7.69 8.87
N GLU A 90 22.42 7.39 9.96
CA GLU A 90 23.88 7.36 10.02
C GLU A 90 24.47 6.17 9.26
N THR A 91 23.81 5.00 9.31
CA THR A 91 24.35 3.76 8.74
C THR A 91 23.27 2.94 8.07
N ASN A 92 23.65 2.20 7.02
CA ASN A 92 22.82 1.16 6.41
C ASN A 92 23.24 -0.20 6.99
N PRO A 93 22.42 -0.84 7.85
CA PRO A 93 22.75 -2.13 8.41
C PRO A 93 22.79 -3.18 7.30
N SER A 94 23.78 -4.08 7.37
CA SER A 94 23.88 -5.25 6.49
C SER A 94 23.09 -6.45 7.02
N ASN A 95 22.79 -6.47 8.32
CA ASN A 95 22.04 -7.55 8.95
C ASN A 95 20.55 -7.47 8.58
N ILE A 96 20.06 -8.47 7.85
CA ILE A 96 18.66 -8.56 7.41
C ILE A 96 17.71 -8.66 8.60
N ASP A 97 18.07 -9.38 9.66
CA ASP A 97 17.22 -9.54 10.85
C ASP A 97 17.07 -8.22 11.60
N ALA A 98 18.11 -7.40 11.65
CA ALA A 98 18.02 -6.06 12.23
C ALA A 98 17.10 -5.14 11.40
N ILE A 99 17.14 -5.24 10.06
CA ILE A 99 16.23 -4.50 9.18
C ILE A 99 14.79 -4.98 9.34
N ASN A 100 14.58 -6.30 9.43
CA ASN A 100 13.26 -6.87 9.69
C ASN A 100 12.72 -6.42 11.04
N LEU A 101 13.56 -6.37 12.08
CA LEU A 101 13.14 -5.86 13.38
C LEU A 101 12.78 -4.37 13.29
N ALA A 102 13.56 -3.57 12.56
CA ALA A 102 13.22 -2.17 12.31
C ALA A 102 11.85 -2.03 11.62
N ALA A 103 11.52 -2.91 10.66
CA ALA A 103 10.21 -2.95 10.01
C ALA A 103 9.07 -3.25 11.00
N ILE A 104 9.28 -4.16 11.96
CA ILE A 104 8.31 -4.47 13.03
C ILE A 104 8.07 -3.23 13.89
N MET A 105 9.14 -2.50 14.26
CA MET A 105 9.04 -1.33 15.15
C MET A 105 8.25 -0.16 14.55
N VAL A 106 8.17 -0.07 13.23
CA VAL A 106 7.40 0.99 12.53
C VAL A 106 6.11 0.47 11.91
N ASP A 107 5.72 -0.76 12.28
CA ASP A 107 4.58 -1.48 11.72
C ASP A 107 4.54 -1.48 10.17
N PHE A 108 5.70 -1.65 9.53
CA PHE A 108 5.78 -1.72 8.08
C PHE A 108 5.30 -3.09 7.57
N GLN A 109 4.44 -3.06 6.55
CA GLN A 109 3.94 -4.23 5.83
C GLN A 109 4.25 -4.07 4.33
N PRO A 110 4.64 -5.14 3.61
CA PRO A 110 4.76 -6.53 4.07
C PRO A 110 6.10 -6.84 4.78
N ARG A 111 6.03 -7.58 5.90
CA ARG A 111 7.19 -8.09 6.67
C ARG A 111 7.11 -9.60 6.87
N PRO A 112 8.24 -10.34 6.94
CA PRO A 112 9.65 -9.91 6.82
C PRO A 112 10.11 -9.76 5.36
N PHE A 113 11.39 -9.39 5.13
CA PHE A 113 11.96 -9.11 3.80
C PHE A 113 11.67 -10.19 2.75
N LYS A 114 11.61 -11.48 3.13
CA LYS A 114 11.26 -12.57 2.22
C LYS A 114 9.88 -12.32 1.57
N LYS A 115 8.87 -11.98 2.38
CA LYS A 115 7.53 -11.64 1.89
C LYS A 115 7.53 -10.36 1.07
N PHE A 116 8.30 -9.36 1.49
CA PHE A 116 8.46 -8.12 0.71
C PHE A 116 9.05 -8.39 -0.67
N ASN A 117 10.04 -9.27 -0.78
CA ASN A 117 10.65 -9.61 -2.05
C ASN A 117 9.70 -10.40 -2.96
N GLU A 118 8.86 -11.27 -2.40
CA GLU A 118 7.78 -11.96 -3.13
C GLU A 118 6.70 -10.98 -3.59
N TYR A 119 6.30 -10.05 -2.70
CA TYR A 119 5.39 -8.96 -3.00
C TYR A 119 5.93 -8.08 -4.13
N CYS A 120 7.16 -7.56 -4.03
CA CYS A 120 7.74 -6.76 -5.10
C CYS A 120 7.79 -7.48 -6.46
N ARG A 121 8.03 -8.80 -6.49
CA ARG A 121 7.99 -9.57 -7.75
C ARG A 121 6.58 -9.65 -8.33
N THR A 122 5.58 -9.75 -7.47
CA THR A 122 4.17 -9.80 -7.86
C THR A 122 3.62 -8.40 -8.18
N GLU A 123 3.94 -7.35 -7.43
CA GLU A 123 3.66 -5.95 -7.79
C GLU A 123 4.33 -5.54 -9.10
N GLU A 124 5.60 -5.91 -9.31
CA GLU A 124 6.28 -5.62 -10.58
C GLU A 124 5.54 -6.34 -11.72
N ALA A 125 5.06 -7.58 -11.51
CA ALA A 125 4.22 -8.27 -12.48
C ALA A 125 2.84 -7.58 -12.68
N ILE A 126 2.18 -7.11 -11.62
CA ILE A 126 0.89 -6.42 -11.68
C ILE A 126 1.03 -5.04 -12.33
N GLN A 127 2.12 -4.31 -12.08
CA GLN A 127 2.39 -3.02 -12.73
C GLN A 127 2.73 -3.20 -14.21
N ILE A 128 3.46 -4.27 -14.58
CA ILE A 128 3.68 -4.66 -15.98
C ILE A 128 2.33 -5.01 -16.63
N GLU A 129 1.50 -5.83 -15.99
CA GLU A 129 0.18 -6.21 -16.52
C GLU A 129 -0.77 -5.00 -16.64
N CYS A 130 -0.81 -4.11 -15.66
CA CYS A 130 -1.64 -2.91 -15.71
C CYS A 130 -1.15 -1.89 -16.75
N SER A 131 0.17 -1.77 -16.95
CA SER A 131 0.74 -0.89 -17.97
C SER A 131 0.44 -1.42 -19.37
N ASN A 132 0.64 -2.72 -19.59
CA ASN A 132 0.30 -3.38 -20.86
C ASN A 132 -1.20 -3.29 -21.15
N LYS A 133 -2.06 -3.49 -20.14
CA LYS A 133 -3.51 -3.37 -20.28
C LYS A 133 -3.96 -1.93 -20.55
N ALA A 134 -3.28 -0.93 -19.98
CA ALA A 134 -3.52 0.48 -20.26
C ALA A 134 -3.11 0.84 -21.70
N GLU A 135 -1.98 0.33 -22.19
CA GLU A 135 -1.50 0.56 -23.55
C GLU A 135 -2.44 -0.05 -24.60
N VAL A 136 -2.92 -1.28 -24.37
CA VAL A 136 -3.94 -1.93 -25.21
C VAL A 136 -5.27 -1.15 -25.20
N LEU A 137 -5.70 -0.62 -24.04
CA LEU A 137 -6.92 0.18 -23.95
C LEU A 137 -6.80 1.53 -24.67
N VAL A 138 -5.60 2.11 -24.71
CA VAL A 138 -5.32 3.34 -25.46
C VAL A 138 -5.33 3.08 -26.97
N GLU A 139 -4.77 1.96 -27.42
CA GLU A 139 -4.78 1.59 -28.85
C GLU A 139 -6.21 1.33 -29.35
N LEU A 140 -7.02 0.60 -28.56
CA LEU A 140 -8.42 0.32 -28.90
C LEU A 140 -9.29 1.60 -28.94
N LYS A 141 -9.00 2.59 -28.07
CA LYS A 141 -9.65 3.90 -28.11
C LYS A 141 -9.30 4.69 -29.38
N LYS A 142 -8.05 4.61 -29.86
CA LYS A 142 -7.64 5.28 -31.12
C LYS A 142 -8.35 4.66 -32.33
N GLU A 143 -8.53 3.35 -32.35
CA GLU A 143 -9.27 2.66 -33.42
C GLU A 143 -10.76 3.05 -33.43
N ILE A 144 -11.39 3.15 -32.26
CA ILE A 144 -12.78 3.62 -32.15
C ILE A 144 -12.91 5.07 -32.66
N ILE A 145 -12.01 5.98 -32.25
CA ILE A 145 -12.02 7.38 -32.73
C ILE A 145 -11.80 7.46 -34.25
N LYS A 146 -10.97 6.57 -34.83
CA LYS A 146 -10.82 6.48 -36.29
C LYS A 146 -12.11 6.00 -36.95
N ALA A 147 -12.75 4.95 -36.43
CA ALA A 147 -13.99 4.41 -36.98
C ALA A 147 -15.15 5.43 -36.93
N GLU A 148 -15.27 6.20 -35.84
CA GLU A 148 -16.25 7.28 -35.71
C GLU A 148 -16.03 8.39 -36.77
N ARG A 149 -14.78 8.77 -37.02
CA ARG A 149 -14.43 9.75 -38.07
C ARG A 149 -14.67 9.27 -39.50
N PHE A 150 -14.74 7.95 -39.74
CA PHE A 150 -15.12 7.39 -41.04
C PHE A 150 -16.63 7.39 -41.24
N ALA A 151 -17.42 7.25 -40.16
CA ALA A 151 -18.88 7.31 -40.23
C ALA A 151 -19.41 8.73 -40.50
N GLU A 152 -18.68 9.77 -40.08
CA GLU A 152 -19.05 11.18 -40.33
C GLU A 152 -18.81 11.64 -41.78
N LYS A 153 -17.94 10.96 -42.54
CA LYS A 153 -17.62 11.33 -43.94
C LYS A 153 -18.64 10.88 -44.99
N GLN A 154 -19.68 10.11 -44.60
CA GLN A 154 -20.75 9.69 -45.53
C GLN A 154 -22.06 10.48 -45.38
N ASN A 155 -22.09 11.53 -44.55
CA ASN A 155 -23.26 12.38 -44.37
C ASN A 155 -22.92 13.86 -44.67
N GLU A 156 -22.60 14.18 -45.92
CA GLU A 156 -22.72 15.54 -46.43
C GLU A 156 -23.89 15.62 -47.41
N GLU A 157 -25.08 15.93 -46.88
CA GLU A 157 -26.06 16.84 -47.47
C GLU A 157 -26.93 17.46 -46.34
N PRO A 158 -27.44 18.69 -46.48
CA PRO A 158 -27.34 19.68 -45.41
C PRO A 158 -28.58 19.86 -44.52
N MET A 159 -28.28 20.35 -43.30
CA MET A 159 -29.09 21.24 -42.45
C MET A 159 -30.18 20.61 -41.55
N LYS A 160 -29.98 20.67 -40.22
CA LYS A 160 -30.71 21.56 -39.27
C LYS A 160 -30.30 21.33 -37.81
N HIS A 161 -30.24 22.44 -37.07
CA HIS A 161 -29.79 22.61 -35.69
C HIS A 161 -30.44 21.69 -34.64
N SER A 162 -29.64 21.14 -33.70
CA SER A 162 -29.96 21.24 -32.26
C SER A 162 -28.78 20.86 -31.34
N LYS A 163 -28.40 21.85 -30.51
CA LYS A 163 -27.77 21.82 -29.17
C LYS A 163 -26.78 20.70 -28.83
N SER A 164 -25.49 21.09 -28.81
CA SER A 164 -24.41 20.48 -28.03
C SER A 164 -24.84 20.21 -26.59
N GLY A 165 -25.01 18.92 -26.26
CA GLY A 165 -25.15 18.44 -24.89
C GLY A 165 -23.80 17.92 -24.40
N ASN A 166 -23.12 18.70 -23.56
CA ASN A 166 -21.90 18.30 -22.88
C ASN A 166 -22.11 16.99 -22.11
N LEU A 167 -21.48 15.90 -22.56
CA LEU A 167 -21.51 14.57 -21.94
C LEU A 167 -20.41 14.39 -20.89
N PHE A 168 -19.96 15.48 -20.27
CA PHE A 168 -19.17 15.41 -19.04
C PHE A 168 -20.13 15.20 -17.87
N PHE A 169 -20.44 13.94 -17.57
CA PHE A 169 -21.04 13.58 -16.29
C PHE A 169 -20.10 14.02 -15.16
N ASN A 170 -20.50 15.06 -14.45
CA ASN A 170 -19.83 15.57 -13.26
C ASN A 170 -19.87 14.49 -12.16
N PHE A 171 -18.76 13.77 -11.97
CA PHE A 171 -18.56 12.76 -10.93
C PHE A 171 -18.84 13.29 -9.51
N LYS A 172 -18.78 14.62 -9.34
CA LYS A 172 -19.03 15.33 -8.07
C LYS A 172 -20.49 15.27 -7.60
N ASP A 173 -21.47 15.08 -8.51
CA ASP A 173 -22.89 15.02 -8.15
C ASP A 173 -23.30 13.65 -7.62
N LEU A 174 -22.53 12.58 -7.88
CA LEU A 174 -22.85 11.23 -7.41
C LEU A 174 -22.50 11.00 -5.93
N SER A 175 -21.49 11.69 -5.38
CA SER A 175 -21.12 11.49 -3.97
C SER A 175 -22.11 12.12 -2.99
N LYS A 176 -22.85 13.14 -3.44
CA LYS A 176 -23.83 13.85 -2.60
C LYS A 176 -25.13 13.06 -2.38
N LYS A 177 -25.44 12.09 -3.25
CA LYS A 177 -26.64 11.24 -3.13
C LYS A 177 -26.44 9.97 -2.30
N MET A 178 -25.28 9.81 -1.67
CA MET A 178 -25.00 8.72 -0.71
C MET A 178 -25.46 9.01 0.72
N ASN A 179 -25.97 10.22 1.00
CA ASN A 179 -26.48 10.57 2.33
C ASN A 179 -27.94 11.00 2.22
N GLN A 180 -28.81 10.12 2.75
CA GLN A 180 -30.25 10.24 2.93
C GLN A 180 -31.12 9.83 1.74
N ASP A 181 -31.71 8.64 1.89
CA ASP A 181 -33.13 8.43 1.61
C ASP A 181 -33.76 7.50 2.68
N SER A 182 -35.02 7.85 2.97
CA SER A 182 -35.99 7.52 4.03
C SER A 182 -36.17 6.13 4.68
N ASP A 183 -35.33 5.11 4.47
CA ASP A 183 -35.52 3.81 5.15
C ASP A 183 -34.20 3.28 5.71
N GLY A 184 -34.01 3.44 7.01
CA GLY A 184 -32.73 3.37 7.75
C GLY A 184 -32.02 2.01 7.80
N ARG A 185 -31.81 1.33 6.67
CA ARG A 185 -30.96 0.13 6.57
C ARG A 185 -29.77 0.37 5.64
N LYS A 186 -28.59 0.61 6.25
CA LYS A 186 -27.30 0.64 5.55
C LYS A 186 -26.98 -0.75 5.00
N ARG A 187 -27.16 -0.99 3.71
CA ARG A 187 -26.45 -2.08 3.02
C ARG A 187 -25.15 -1.51 2.47
N HIS A 188 -24.03 -1.97 3.04
CA HIS A 188 -22.71 -1.72 2.50
C HIS A 188 -22.58 -2.51 1.21
N TRP A 189 -22.80 -1.84 0.07
CA TRP A 189 -22.53 -2.45 -1.23
C TRP A 189 -21.03 -2.44 -1.47
N SER A 190 -20.47 -3.58 -1.81
CA SER A 190 -19.07 -3.63 -2.24
C SER A 190 -18.92 -2.83 -3.52
N ILE A 191 -17.77 -2.16 -3.70
CA ILE A 191 -17.47 -1.33 -4.87
C ILE A 191 -17.68 -2.13 -6.17
N GLU A 192 -17.39 -3.42 -6.14
CA GLU A 192 -17.55 -4.33 -7.28
C GLU A 192 -19.01 -4.53 -7.70
N GLU A 193 -19.94 -4.63 -6.76
CA GLU A 193 -21.37 -4.79 -7.06
C GLU A 193 -21.94 -3.50 -7.66
N SER A 194 -21.49 -2.35 -7.17
CA SER A 194 -21.87 -1.04 -7.70
C SER A 194 -21.42 -0.87 -9.16
N PHE A 195 -20.20 -1.32 -9.47
CA PHE A 195 -19.69 -1.32 -10.85
C PHE A 195 -20.43 -2.29 -11.76
N ARG A 196 -20.80 -3.47 -11.25
CA ARG A 196 -21.57 -4.47 -12.00
C ARG A 196 -22.96 -3.94 -12.36
N GLU A 197 -23.64 -3.28 -11.41
CA GLU A 197 -24.96 -2.72 -11.66
C GLU A 197 -24.92 -1.53 -12.61
N MET A 198 -23.90 -0.66 -12.49
CA MET A 198 -23.68 0.45 -13.41
C MET A 198 -23.51 -0.03 -14.86
N LYS A 199 -22.67 -1.05 -15.09
CA LYS A 199 -22.48 -1.64 -16.42
C LYS A 199 -23.77 -2.26 -16.98
N SER A 200 -24.56 -2.92 -16.14
CA SER A 200 -25.86 -3.50 -16.52
C SER A 200 -26.85 -2.42 -16.97
N ARG A 201 -26.92 -1.29 -16.27
CA ARG A 201 -27.79 -0.17 -16.64
C ARG A 201 -27.36 0.51 -17.94
N TYR A 202 -26.05 0.66 -18.16
CA TYR A 202 -25.53 1.23 -19.40
C TYR A 202 -25.85 0.35 -20.61
N LYS A 203 -25.71 -0.98 -20.48
CA LYS A 203 -26.04 -1.93 -21.54
C LYS A 203 -27.53 -1.98 -21.88
N ARG A 204 -28.41 -1.76 -20.90
CA ARG A 204 -29.87 -1.64 -21.11
C ARG A 204 -30.30 -0.34 -21.79
N ARG A 205 -29.42 0.66 -21.87
CA ARG A 205 -29.71 1.97 -22.47
C ARG A 205 -29.22 2.09 -23.91
N LEU A 206 -28.48 1.08 -24.38
CA LEU A 206 -27.92 0.97 -25.73
C LEU A 206 -28.67 -0.06 -26.61
N ASN A 207 -29.68 -0.73 -26.06
CA ASN A 207 -30.70 -1.50 -26.79
C ASN A 207 -32.02 -0.75 -26.68
#